data_AF-A0A0G0D1J8-F1
#
_entry.id   AF-A0A0G0D1J8-F1
#
_cell.length_a   1.000
_cell.length_b   1.000
_cell.length_c   1.000
_cell.angle_alpha   90.00
_cell.angle_beta   90.00
_cell.angle_gamma   90.00
#
_symmetry.space_group_name_H-M   'P 1'
#
loop_
_entity.id
_entity.type
_entity.pdbx_description
1 polymer ?
#
loop_
_entity_poly.entity_id
_entity_poly.type
_entity_poly.pdbx_seq_one_letter_code
_entity_poly.pdbx_strand_id
1 'polypeptide(L)'
;MRDIWTSIRRTPYQSFSAFLILFFTLFLTLILFVSLTFLYGTLNYLETKPQVTVYFQNKTPENQIFKVRDELMSSGKVLNIKYISKNDAFNIYKQLNKDNPLLLEMVSADILPPSLEIYAKKPIYLPEIAEYLKKQGDIDEVQYEKDIIDKLLVLTNTIRMSALIFFSYLILMSIVVLTTMILFKIALKESEVKKITAFILFFIIFLSVFSLKYIYSAECDNKTGNDRINCLDILVKSGEQKVNDLESEKKLLDNKAYLIELQIKETENKIESTQKEVNILETRIEGLDQSLDYLSKQLIERIVIGYKKKPLSIFSLLFDNKNANDFLNQVKYLKTARDNNQKLLYTVQETKTNYEEQKKLREEKKVELDQLEKQLFSQKSQLDYLIVQKQIILKDTQNNNVRYKQLLQQALAEYQAVQQAIATGSKIGPVKKGDPIALVGNSGYPNCSTGAHLHFEIHQNNSWVDPENYLNSKNVYDEQSGGNNNIGSGSWDWPLSDPIIVTQRYGATPWSWRYKYSGGVHTGVDMVSNGSAVIRAPSDGTLYSSSQGCGGSSNINIKYIDHGNGLISYYLHVQ
;
A
#
# COMPACT_ATOMS: atom_id res chain seq x y z
N MET A 1 -46.42 -25.55 -87.39
CA MET A 1 -45.35 -25.69 -86.36
C MET A 1 -44.22 -26.62 -86.79
N ARG A 2 -44.46 -27.84 -87.30
CA ARG A 2 -43.39 -28.74 -87.78
C ARG A 2 -42.40 -28.03 -88.73
N ASP A 3 -42.93 -27.22 -89.63
CA ASP A 3 -42.22 -26.52 -90.70
C ASP A 3 -41.32 -25.38 -90.20
N ILE A 4 -41.70 -24.79 -89.06
CA ILE A 4 -40.89 -23.80 -88.34
C ILE A 4 -39.70 -24.52 -87.69
N TRP A 5 -39.95 -25.65 -87.01
CA TRP A 5 -38.92 -26.47 -86.40
C TRP A 5 -37.94 -27.08 -87.41
N THR A 6 -38.39 -27.47 -88.60
CA THR A 6 -37.51 -27.95 -89.67
C THR A 6 -36.73 -26.82 -90.33
N SER A 7 -37.32 -25.62 -90.52
CA SER A 7 -36.61 -24.44 -91.04
C SER A 7 -35.47 -24.00 -90.11
N ILE A 8 -35.76 -23.88 -88.80
CA ILE A 8 -34.78 -23.54 -87.76
C ILE A 8 -33.68 -24.62 -87.67
N ARG A 9 -34.03 -25.91 -87.73
CA ARG A 9 -33.03 -27.01 -87.69
C ARG A 9 -32.15 -27.09 -88.94
N ARG A 10 -32.75 -27.04 -90.13
CA ARG A 10 -32.00 -27.07 -91.41
C ARG A 10 -31.00 -25.94 -91.49
N THR A 11 -31.36 -24.81 -90.91
CA THR A 11 -30.63 -23.57 -91.07
C THR A 11 -30.61 -22.82 -89.72
N PRO A 12 -29.67 -23.11 -88.81
CA PRO A 12 -29.69 -22.54 -87.47
C PRO A 12 -29.36 -21.04 -87.45
N TYR A 13 -28.26 -20.58 -88.03
CA TYR A 13 -27.73 -19.28 -87.61
C TYR A 13 -28.34 -17.98 -88.22
N GLN A 14 -28.72 -17.79 -89.50
CA GLN A 14 -29.65 -16.66 -89.88
C GLN A 14 -30.91 -16.70 -89.00
N SER A 15 -31.38 -17.88 -88.56
CA SER A 15 -32.60 -18.01 -87.76
C SER A 15 -32.34 -17.59 -86.31
N PHE A 16 -31.14 -17.88 -85.80
CA PHE A 16 -30.60 -17.33 -84.56
C PHE A 16 -30.25 -15.83 -84.68
N SER A 17 -29.88 -15.32 -85.85
CA SER A 17 -29.67 -13.89 -86.13
C SER A 17 -31.02 -13.15 -86.20
N ALA A 18 -32.00 -13.72 -86.91
CA ALA A 18 -33.38 -13.22 -86.93
C ALA A 18 -33.95 -13.14 -85.52
N PHE A 19 -33.76 -14.20 -84.73
CA PHE A 19 -34.05 -14.19 -83.31
C PHE A 19 -33.25 -13.13 -82.56
N LEU A 20 -31.91 -13.12 -82.64
CA LEU A 20 -31.03 -12.22 -81.88
C LEU A 20 -31.30 -10.76 -82.16
N ILE A 21 -31.66 -10.36 -83.38
CA ILE A 21 -31.85 -8.96 -83.74
C ILE A 21 -33.29 -8.50 -83.50
N LEU A 22 -34.29 -9.35 -83.67
CA LEU A 22 -35.62 -9.08 -83.11
C LEU A 22 -35.55 -8.99 -81.57
N PHE A 23 -34.78 -9.89 -80.95
CA PHE A 23 -34.48 -9.86 -79.53
C PHE A 23 -33.74 -8.58 -79.14
N PHE A 24 -32.63 -8.20 -79.78
CA PHE A 24 -31.87 -7.01 -79.42
C PHE A 24 -32.65 -5.71 -79.68
N THR A 25 -33.45 -5.60 -80.74
CA THR A 25 -34.29 -4.42 -80.96
C THR A 25 -35.38 -4.27 -79.89
N LEU A 26 -36.07 -5.36 -79.52
CA LEU A 26 -37.08 -5.36 -78.45
C LEU A 26 -36.46 -5.24 -77.05
N PHE A 27 -35.31 -5.86 -76.80
CA PHE A 27 -34.56 -5.82 -75.54
C PHE A 27 -33.95 -4.44 -75.31
N LEU A 28 -33.43 -3.78 -76.34
CA LEU A 28 -32.80 -2.47 -76.21
C LEU A 28 -33.83 -1.33 -76.17
N THR A 29 -34.98 -1.46 -76.84
CA THR A 29 -36.14 -0.57 -76.57
C THR A 29 -36.71 -0.78 -75.16
N LEU A 30 -36.80 -2.03 -74.68
CA LEU A 30 -37.17 -2.32 -73.29
C LEU A 30 -36.17 -1.72 -72.28
N ILE A 31 -34.86 -1.84 -72.52
CA ILE A 31 -33.82 -1.22 -71.67
C ILE A 31 -33.98 0.31 -71.66
N LEU A 32 -34.21 0.96 -72.80
CA LEU A 32 -34.41 2.41 -72.84
C LEU A 32 -35.69 2.84 -72.11
N PHE A 33 -36.79 2.10 -72.28
CA PHE A 33 -38.05 2.34 -71.57
C PHE A 33 -37.91 2.15 -70.05
N VAL A 34 -37.27 1.06 -69.62
CA VAL A 34 -36.99 0.78 -68.21
C VAL A 34 -36.03 1.82 -67.62
N SER A 35 -34.98 2.22 -68.35
CA SER A 35 -34.03 3.26 -67.93
C SER A 35 -34.71 4.63 -67.76
N LEU A 36 -35.52 5.05 -68.74
CA LEU A 36 -36.33 6.28 -68.63
C LEU A 36 -37.29 6.21 -67.44
N THR A 37 -38.01 5.10 -67.28
CA THR A 37 -38.97 4.90 -66.17
C THR A 37 -38.27 4.87 -64.81
N PHE A 38 -37.11 4.23 -64.71
CA PHE A 38 -36.26 4.20 -63.52
C PHE A 38 -35.72 5.59 -63.17
N LEU A 39 -35.30 6.39 -64.17
CA LEU A 39 -34.81 7.75 -63.96
C LEU A 39 -35.94 8.71 -63.56
N TYR A 40 -37.12 8.63 -64.18
CA TYR A 40 -38.31 9.37 -63.73
C TYR A 40 -38.72 8.96 -62.30
N GLY A 41 -38.71 7.66 -61.98
CA GLY A 41 -38.99 7.17 -60.63
C GLY A 41 -37.97 7.64 -59.60
N THR A 42 -36.69 7.65 -59.96
CA THR A 42 -35.59 8.17 -59.13
C THR A 42 -35.67 9.68 -58.96
N LEU A 43 -35.99 10.44 -60.02
CA LEU A 43 -36.25 11.87 -59.97
C LEU A 43 -37.41 12.15 -59.00
N ASN A 44 -38.57 11.51 -59.17
CA ASN A 44 -39.71 11.67 -58.27
C ASN A 44 -39.39 11.27 -56.82
N TYR A 45 -38.56 10.25 -56.60
CA TYR A 45 -38.09 9.83 -55.26
C TYR A 45 -37.15 10.85 -54.60
N LEU A 46 -36.38 11.61 -55.39
CA LEU A 46 -35.52 12.69 -54.90
C LEU A 46 -36.28 14.03 -54.79
N GLU A 47 -37.23 14.32 -55.69
CA GLU A 47 -38.13 15.47 -55.60
C GLU A 47 -39.12 15.36 -54.42
N THR A 48 -39.44 14.14 -53.97
CA THR A 48 -40.14 13.90 -52.69
C THR A 48 -39.21 13.95 -51.47
N LYS A 49 -37.90 14.20 -51.66
CA LYS A 49 -36.91 14.51 -50.62
C LYS A 49 -36.22 15.88 -50.80
N PRO A 50 -36.94 17.01 -50.94
CA PRO A 50 -36.35 18.32 -51.16
C PRO A 50 -35.90 18.95 -49.82
N GLN A 51 -34.94 18.32 -49.14
CA GLN A 51 -34.58 18.64 -47.75
C GLN A 51 -33.42 19.65 -47.67
N VAL A 52 -33.73 20.92 -47.40
CA VAL A 52 -32.73 21.83 -46.82
C VAL A 52 -32.67 21.51 -45.32
N THR A 53 -31.53 21.05 -44.82
CA THR A 53 -31.32 20.90 -43.37
C THR A 53 -30.48 22.06 -42.88
N VAL A 54 -31.02 22.82 -41.92
CA VAL A 54 -30.29 23.88 -41.23
C VAL A 54 -30.01 23.47 -39.80
N TYR A 55 -28.74 23.54 -39.42
CA TYR A 55 -28.24 23.34 -38.06
C TYR A 55 -28.01 24.71 -37.42
N PHE A 56 -28.61 24.93 -36.24
CA PHE A 56 -28.46 26.16 -35.48
C PHE A 56 -27.27 26.04 -34.52
N GLN A 57 -26.73 27.18 -34.09
CA GLN A 57 -25.70 27.17 -33.06
C GLN A 57 -26.23 26.48 -31.79
N ASN A 58 -25.34 25.75 -31.09
CA ASN A 58 -25.74 24.87 -29.99
C ASN A 58 -26.27 25.62 -28.74
N LYS A 59 -26.26 26.97 -28.76
CA LYS A 59 -26.82 27.86 -27.72
C LYS A 59 -28.06 28.64 -28.17
N THR A 60 -28.50 28.53 -29.42
CA THR A 60 -29.67 29.25 -29.96
C THR A 60 -30.96 28.84 -29.24
N PRO A 61 -31.68 29.75 -28.57
CA PRO A 61 -32.95 29.45 -27.93
C PRO A 61 -34.07 29.12 -28.93
N GLU A 62 -35.00 28.24 -28.54
CA GLU A 62 -36.01 27.69 -29.45
C GLU A 62 -36.95 28.75 -30.07
N ASN A 63 -37.17 29.88 -29.39
CA ASN A 63 -37.99 30.97 -29.93
C ASN A 63 -37.38 31.64 -31.17
N GLN A 64 -36.04 31.73 -31.27
CA GLN A 64 -35.37 32.19 -32.49
C GLN A 64 -35.51 31.15 -33.63
N ILE A 65 -35.37 29.86 -33.31
CA ILE A 65 -35.55 28.75 -34.26
C ILE A 65 -36.98 28.75 -34.82
N PHE A 66 -37.99 28.92 -33.96
CA PHE A 66 -39.39 28.97 -34.35
C PHE A 66 -39.74 30.24 -35.15
N LYS A 67 -39.12 31.39 -34.86
CA LYS A 67 -39.25 32.60 -35.69
C LYS A 67 -38.79 32.33 -37.14
N VAL A 68 -37.62 31.72 -37.32
CA VAL A 68 -37.09 31.35 -38.66
C VAL A 68 -37.98 30.32 -39.37
N ARG A 69 -38.53 29.33 -38.63
CA ARG A 69 -39.51 28.36 -39.12
C ARG A 69 -40.76 29.06 -39.66
N ASP A 70 -41.34 29.97 -38.89
CA ASP A 70 -42.63 30.57 -39.20
C ASP A 70 -42.52 31.60 -40.34
N GLU A 71 -41.42 32.36 -40.38
CA GLU A 71 -41.06 33.20 -41.54
C GLU A 71 -40.93 32.37 -42.83
N LEU A 72 -40.22 31.22 -42.78
CA LEU A 72 -40.08 30.35 -43.94
C LEU A 72 -41.40 29.70 -44.38
N MET A 73 -42.27 29.32 -43.46
CA MET A 73 -43.62 28.85 -43.79
C MET A 73 -44.45 29.94 -44.47
N SER A 74 -44.37 31.20 -43.99
CA SER A 74 -45.08 32.34 -44.57
C SER A 74 -44.64 32.67 -46.01
N SER A 75 -43.41 32.32 -46.39
CA SER A 75 -42.83 32.59 -47.72
C SER A 75 -43.58 31.95 -48.89
N GLY A 76 -44.45 30.98 -48.62
CA GLY A 76 -45.18 30.22 -49.64
C GLY A 76 -44.33 29.24 -50.46
N LYS A 77 -43.00 29.28 -50.38
CA LYS A 77 -42.05 28.40 -51.11
C LYS A 77 -41.88 27.02 -50.44
N VAL A 78 -42.18 26.94 -49.15
CA VAL A 78 -42.03 25.76 -48.30
C VAL A 78 -43.32 24.96 -48.21
N LEU A 79 -43.21 23.63 -48.24
CA LEU A 79 -44.30 22.66 -48.12
C LEU A 79 -44.53 22.26 -46.65
N ASN A 80 -43.44 22.02 -45.91
CA ASN A 80 -43.45 21.62 -44.51
C ASN A 80 -42.09 21.97 -43.87
N ILE A 81 -42.05 22.15 -42.54
CA ILE A 81 -40.81 22.21 -41.76
C ILE A 81 -40.97 21.35 -40.51
N LYS A 82 -40.03 20.41 -40.31
CA LYS A 82 -39.95 19.59 -39.11
C LYS A 82 -38.82 20.10 -38.21
N TYR A 83 -39.15 20.41 -36.96
CA TYR A 83 -38.14 20.70 -35.94
C TYR A 83 -37.55 19.41 -35.37
N ILE A 84 -36.24 19.44 -35.09
CA ILE A 84 -35.47 18.39 -34.45
C ILE A 84 -34.84 19.02 -33.21
N SER A 85 -35.38 18.70 -32.03
CA SER A 85 -34.75 19.11 -30.77
C SER A 85 -33.41 18.39 -30.56
N LYS A 86 -32.61 18.83 -29.60
CA LYS A 86 -31.37 18.13 -29.20
C LYS A 86 -31.61 16.66 -28.81
N ASN A 87 -32.75 16.38 -28.15
CA ASN A 87 -33.12 15.03 -27.76
C ASN A 87 -33.53 14.18 -28.98
N ASP A 88 -34.20 14.76 -29.97
CA ASP A 88 -34.50 14.09 -31.24
C ASP A 88 -33.24 13.82 -32.05
N ALA A 89 -32.31 14.80 -32.09
CA ALA A 89 -31.00 14.66 -32.71
C ALA A 89 -30.22 13.50 -32.08
N PHE A 90 -30.25 13.36 -30.74
CA PHE A 90 -29.64 12.25 -30.01
C PHE A 90 -30.31 10.90 -30.28
N ASN A 91 -31.64 10.86 -30.35
CA ASN A 91 -32.38 9.64 -30.69
C ASN A 91 -32.09 9.20 -32.14
N ILE A 92 -32.00 10.14 -33.08
CA ILE A 92 -31.56 9.90 -34.46
C ILE A 92 -30.11 9.39 -34.46
N TYR A 93 -29.19 10.06 -33.76
CA TYR A 93 -27.80 9.64 -33.65
C TYR A 93 -27.65 8.21 -33.11
N LYS A 94 -28.40 7.85 -32.06
CA LYS A 94 -28.48 6.48 -31.53
C LYS A 94 -28.97 5.49 -32.58
N GLN A 95 -29.96 5.84 -33.39
CA GLN A 95 -30.46 4.97 -34.45
C GLN A 95 -29.46 4.79 -35.60
N LEU A 96 -28.65 5.81 -35.90
CA LEU A 96 -27.61 5.78 -36.93
C LEU A 96 -26.34 5.01 -36.50
N ASN A 97 -26.09 4.88 -35.20
CA ASN A 97 -24.87 4.29 -34.64
C ASN A 97 -25.11 3.03 -33.79
N LYS A 98 -26.25 2.34 -33.95
CA LYS A 98 -26.62 1.12 -33.20
C LYS A 98 -25.52 0.05 -33.18
N ASP A 99 -24.78 -0.08 -34.28
CA ASP A 99 -23.73 -1.09 -34.46
C ASP A 99 -22.42 -0.76 -33.72
N ASN A 100 -22.34 0.38 -33.03
CA ASN A 100 -21.17 0.79 -32.24
C ASN A 100 -21.59 1.30 -30.85
N PRO A 101 -21.79 0.40 -29.86
CA PRO A 101 -22.24 0.75 -28.51
C PRO A 101 -21.37 1.82 -27.81
N LEU A 102 -20.06 1.82 -28.06
CA LEU A 102 -19.11 2.77 -27.45
C LEU A 102 -19.41 4.23 -27.84
N LEU A 103 -19.91 4.48 -29.06
CA LEU A 103 -20.40 5.81 -29.46
C LEU A 103 -21.69 6.22 -28.75
N LEU A 104 -22.48 5.26 -28.24
CA LEU A 104 -23.77 5.54 -27.61
C LEU A 104 -23.61 5.90 -26.12
N GLU A 105 -22.50 5.50 -25.50
CA GLU A 105 -22.13 5.81 -24.12
C GLU A 105 -21.32 7.12 -24.02
N MET A 106 -20.52 7.44 -25.04
CA MET A 106 -19.65 8.63 -25.05
C MET A 106 -20.30 9.89 -25.66
N VAL A 107 -21.60 9.83 -25.98
CA VAL A 107 -22.36 10.95 -26.57
C VAL A 107 -23.60 11.25 -25.72
N SER A 108 -23.84 12.55 -25.51
CA SER A 108 -25.00 13.11 -24.82
C SER A 108 -25.75 14.09 -25.74
N ALA A 109 -27.02 14.38 -25.43
CA ALA A 109 -27.87 15.18 -26.32
C ALA A 109 -27.39 16.65 -26.47
N ASP A 110 -26.70 17.19 -25.46
CA ASP A 110 -26.25 18.57 -25.43
C ASP A 110 -25.14 18.88 -26.45
N ILE A 111 -24.38 17.90 -26.94
CA ILE A 111 -23.34 18.13 -27.96
C ILE A 111 -23.90 18.27 -29.38
N LEU A 112 -25.15 17.84 -29.62
CA LEU A 112 -25.74 17.80 -30.96
C LEU A 112 -26.58 19.07 -31.24
N PRO A 113 -26.35 19.77 -32.37
CA PRO A 113 -27.07 21.00 -32.68
C PRO A 113 -28.55 20.74 -33.02
N PRO A 114 -29.49 21.56 -32.54
CA PRO A 114 -30.88 21.50 -32.97
C PRO A 114 -31.00 21.93 -34.45
N SER A 115 -32.01 21.43 -35.15
CA SER A 115 -32.17 21.67 -36.59
C SER A 115 -33.60 21.80 -37.07
N LEU A 116 -33.77 22.42 -38.24
CA LEU A 116 -35.00 22.38 -39.02
C LEU A 116 -34.75 21.58 -40.31
N GLU A 117 -35.57 20.56 -40.52
CA GLU A 117 -35.66 19.83 -41.79
C GLU A 117 -36.76 20.49 -42.64
N ILE A 118 -36.36 21.27 -43.65
CA ILE A 118 -37.24 22.11 -44.46
C ILE A 118 -37.50 21.44 -45.81
N TYR A 119 -38.78 21.27 -46.16
CA TYR A 119 -39.23 20.64 -47.39
C TYR A 119 -39.74 21.71 -48.37
N ALA A 120 -39.05 21.94 -49.49
CA ALA A 120 -39.49 22.91 -50.50
C ALA A 120 -40.67 22.39 -51.36
N LYS A 121 -41.54 23.28 -51.85
CA LYS A 121 -42.63 22.90 -52.79
C LYS A 121 -42.16 22.53 -54.19
N LYS A 122 -40.97 22.98 -54.59
CA LYS A 122 -40.31 22.69 -55.87
C LYS A 122 -38.80 22.72 -55.69
N PRO A 123 -38.01 21.87 -56.39
CA PRO A 123 -36.54 21.88 -56.27
C PRO A 123 -35.89 23.24 -56.56
N ILE A 124 -36.47 24.01 -57.49
CA ILE A 124 -35.95 25.33 -57.89
C ILE A 124 -35.90 26.37 -56.74
N TYR A 125 -36.69 26.19 -55.68
CA TYR A 125 -36.67 27.09 -54.52
C TYR A 125 -35.58 26.74 -53.49
N LEU A 126 -34.92 25.58 -53.61
CA LEU A 126 -33.89 25.13 -52.64
C LEU A 126 -32.70 26.11 -52.53
N PRO A 127 -32.12 26.66 -53.62
CA PRO A 127 -31.04 27.64 -53.52
C PRO A 127 -31.49 28.93 -52.82
N GLU A 128 -32.69 29.43 -53.11
CA GLU A 128 -33.24 30.65 -52.51
C GLU A 128 -33.45 30.49 -50.98
N ILE A 129 -33.99 29.35 -50.56
CA ILE A 129 -34.19 29.00 -49.14
C ILE A 129 -32.82 28.88 -48.45
N ALA A 130 -31.85 28.21 -49.08
CA ALA A 130 -30.51 28.07 -48.52
C ALA A 130 -29.76 29.41 -48.43
N GLU A 131 -29.92 30.32 -49.39
CA GLU A 131 -29.30 31.66 -49.35
C GLU A 131 -29.94 32.58 -48.30
N TYR A 132 -31.26 32.47 -48.08
CA TYR A 132 -31.95 33.16 -46.98
C TYR A 132 -31.41 32.70 -45.61
N LEU A 133 -31.29 31.38 -45.42
CA LEU A 133 -30.77 30.80 -44.18
C LEU A 133 -29.32 31.20 -43.90
N LYS A 134 -28.45 31.23 -44.92
CA LYS A 134 -27.05 31.67 -44.80
C LYS A 134 -26.87 33.14 -44.39
N LYS A 135 -27.93 33.93 -44.32
CA LYS A 135 -27.89 35.35 -43.91
C LYS A 135 -28.34 35.60 -42.46
N GLN A 136 -28.75 34.56 -41.72
CA GLN A 136 -29.09 34.68 -40.29
C GLN A 136 -27.85 34.38 -39.43
N GLY A 137 -27.66 35.14 -38.35
CA GLY A 137 -26.49 34.98 -37.47
C GLY A 137 -26.51 33.73 -36.59
N ASP A 138 -27.69 33.25 -36.19
CA ASP A 138 -27.86 32.14 -35.24
C ASP A 138 -27.68 30.73 -35.87
N ILE A 139 -27.30 30.68 -37.15
CA ILE A 139 -27.14 29.45 -37.94
C ILE A 139 -25.67 29.05 -38.00
N ASP A 140 -25.41 27.76 -37.81
CA ASP A 140 -24.09 27.14 -37.82
C ASP A 140 -23.79 26.50 -39.19
N GLU A 141 -24.74 25.78 -39.79
CA GLU A 141 -24.56 25.18 -41.12
C GLU A 141 -25.87 25.00 -41.90
N VAL A 142 -25.83 25.18 -43.22
CA VAL A 142 -26.96 24.99 -44.14
C VAL A 142 -26.58 23.99 -45.23
N GLN A 143 -27.18 22.80 -45.19
CA GLN A 143 -26.93 21.71 -46.14
C GLN A 143 -28.14 21.49 -47.06
N TYR A 144 -27.88 21.32 -48.37
CA TYR A 144 -28.88 20.96 -49.38
C TYR A 144 -28.20 20.29 -50.59
N GLU A 145 -28.82 19.25 -51.17
CA GLU A 145 -28.23 18.38 -52.19
C GLU A 145 -28.27 18.97 -53.63
N LYS A 146 -27.78 20.20 -53.81
CA LYS A 146 -27.87 20.93 -55.10
C LYS A 146 -27.28 20.13 -56.26
N ASP A 147 -26.03 19.69 -56.12
CA ASP A 147 -25.25 19.15 -57.23
C ASP A 147 -25.82 17.82 -57.74
N ILE A 148 -26.45 17.01 -56.89
CA ILE A 148 -27.10 15.75 -57.28
C ILE A 148 -28.36 16.04 -58.09
N ILE A 149 -29.21 16.97 -57.63
CA ILE A 149 -30.47 17.33 -58.32
C ILE A 149 -30.17 17.93 -59.70
N ASP A 150 -29.23 18.88 -59.78
CA ASP A 150 -28.83 19.51 -61.04
C ASP A 150 -28.27 18.46 -62.03
N LYS A 151 -27.40 17.55 -61.58
CA LYS A 151 -26.88 16.43 -62.39
C LYS A 151 -27.98 15.50 -62.88
N LEU A 152 -28.95 15.13 -62.02
CA LEU A 152 -30.01 14.19 -62.39
C LEU A 152 -30.99 14.78 -63.41
N LEU A 153 -31.32 16.07 -63.29
CA LEU A 153 -32.15 16.82 -64.25
C LEU A 153 -31.47 16.90 -65.63
N VAL A 154 -30.17 17.21 -65.68
CA VAL A 154 -29.39 17.21 -66.92
C VAL A 154 -29.37 15.79 -67.53
N LEU A 155 -29.02 14.77 -66.73
CA LEU A 155 -28.97 13.37 -67.18
C LEU A 155 -30.31 12.87 -67.74
N THR A 156 -31.43 13.20 -67.09
CA THR A 156 -32.77 12.83 -67.56
C THR A 156 -33.09 13.51 -68.89
N ASN A 157 -32.75 14.78 -69.07
CA ASN A 157 -32.95 15.47 -70.35
C ASN A 157 -32.03 14.93 -71.46
N THR A 158 -30.77 14.63 -71.15
CA THR A 158 -29.83 13.97 -72.09
C THR A 158 -30.36 12.60 -72.54
N ILE A 159 -30.91 11.80 -71.63
CA ILE A 159 -31.43 10.46 -71.94
C ILE A 159 -32.76 10.51 -72.71
N ARG A 160 -33.62 11.51 -72.48
CA ARG A 160 -34.78 11.77 -73.35
C ARG A 160 -34.34 12.08 -74.80
N MET A 161 -33.33 12.92 -74.97
CA MET A 161 -32.81 13.29 -76.30
C MET A 161 -32.09 12.12 -76.99
N SER A 162 -31.25 11.38 -76.26
CA SER A 162 -30.55 10.22 -76.84
C SER A 162 -31.50 9.08 -77.18
N ALA A 163 -32.57 8.85 -76.41
CA ALA A 163 -33.60 7.85 -76.73
C ALA A 163 -34.33 8.16 -78.04
N LEU A 164 -34.63 9.43 -78.35
CA LEU A 164 -35.22 9.83 -79.64
C LEU A 164 -34.29 9.53 -80.82
N ILE A 165 -33.02 9.94 -80.71
CA ILE A 165 -31.99 9.67 -81.73
C ILE A 165 -31.77 8.16 -81.91
N PHE A 166 -31.72 7.41 -80.81
CA PHE A 166 -31.46 5.98 -80.83
C PHE A 166 -32.66 5.17 -81.35
N PHE A 167 -33.89 5.61 -81.11
CA PHE A 167 -35.08 5.00 -81.71
C PHE A 167 -35.07 5.12 -83.24
N SER A 168 -34.62 6.27 -83.75
CA SER A 168 -34.43 6.50 -85.19
C SER A 168 -33.34 5.58 -85.77
N TYR A 169 -32.24 5.38 -85.04
CA TYR A 169 -31.19 4.43 -85.39
C TYR A 169 -31.65 2.97 -85.37
N LEU A 170 -32.49 2.55 -84.40
CA LEU A 170 -33.03 1.18 -84.36
C LEU A 170 -33.94 0.87 -85.56
N ILE A 171 -34.73 1.85 -86.03
CA ILE A 171 -35.53 1.69 -87.26
C ILE A 171 -34.60 1.45 -88.46
N LEU A 172 -33.53 2.24 -88.61
CA LEU A 172 -32.53 2.06 -89.67
C LEU A 172 -31.83 0.69 -89.57
N MET A 173 -31.39 0.29 -88.38
CA MET A 173 -30.71 -0.99 -88.16
C MET A 173 -31.62 -2.19 -88.37
N SER A 174 -32.93 -2.09 -88.11
CA SER A 174 -33.88 -3.14 -88.46
C SER A 174 -33.86 -3.41 -89.97
N ILE A 175 -33.79 -2.37 -90.80
CA ILE A 175 -33.73 -2.49 -92.28
C ILE A 175 -32.39 -3.12 -92.71
N VAL A 176 -31.27 -2.61 -92.19
CA VAL A 176 -29.91 -3.10 -92.51
C VAL A 176 -29.71 -4.55 -92.05
N VAL A 177 -30.29 -4.95 -90.92
CA VAL A 177 -30.03 -6.29 -90.38
C VAL A 177 -31.02 -7.34 -90.88
N LEU A 178 -32.24 -6.96 -91.26
CA LEU A 178 -33.06 -7.81 -92.14
C LEU A 178 -32.32 -8.15 -93.46
N THR A 179 -31.57 -7.21 -94.04
CA THR A 179 -30.78 -7.44 -95.25
C THR A 179 -29.47 -8.21 -95.01
N THR A 180 -28.82 -8.09 -93.84
CA THR A 180 -27.56 -8.82 -93.56
C THR A 180 -27.73 -10.18 -92.88
N MET A 181 -28.82 -10.45 -92.14
CA MET A 181 -29.14 -11.79 -91.64
C MET A 181 -28.99 -12.80 -92.76
N ILE A 182 -29.66 -12.52 -93.89
CA ILE A 182 -29.75 -13.30 -95.14
C ILE A 182 -28.38 -13.84 -95.58
N LEU A 183 -27.27 -13.15 -95.23
CA LEU A 183 -25.92 -13.50 -95.63
C LEU A 183 -25.18 -14.47 -94.67
N PHE A 184 -25.54 -14.55 -93.38
CA PHE A 184 -24.62 -15.10 -92.34
C PHE A 184 -25.17 -16.28 -91.51
N LYS A 185 -24.52 -17.46 -91.54
CA LYS A 185 -24.99 -18.67 -90.82
C LYS A 185 -23.84 -19.45 -90.00
N ILE A 186 -23.24 -18.96 -88.83
CA ILE A 186 -22.22 -19.63 -87.87
C ILE A 186 -22.11 -19.18 -86.31
N ALA A 187 -21.62 -19.97 -85.26
CA ALA A 187 -21.25 -19.62 -83.80
C ALA A 187 -20.75 -20.77 -82.75
N LEU A 188 -20.10 -20.53 -81.53
CA LEU A 188 -19.78 -21.52 -80.36
C LEU A 188 -19.33 -21.01 -78.87
N LYS A 189 -18.78 -21.83 -77.86
CA LYS A 189 -18.94 -21.69 -76.32
C LYS A 189 -18.01 -22.45 -75.19
N GLU A 190 -17.61 -21.83 -74.01
CA GLU A 190 -17.26 -22.25 -72.51
C GLU A 190 -16.14 -23.30 -71.98
N SER A 191 -15.74 -23.60 -70.65
CA SER A 191 -15.47 -22.97 -69.26
C SER A 191 -15.00 -23.95 -68.02
N GLU A 192 -14.28 -23.59 -66.88
CA GLU A 192 -13.87 -24.48 -65.66
C GLU A 192 -13.22 -23.85 -64.29
N VAL A 193 -13.18 -24.49 -63.04
CA VAL A 193 -12.61 -24.02 -61.66
C VAL A 193 -12.30 -25.09 -60.45
N LYS A 194 -11.39 -24.89 -59.40
CA LYS A 194 -10.98 -25.80 -58.18
C LYS A 194 -10.55 -25.19 -56.73
N LYS A 195 -10.19 -25.96 -55.61
CA LYS A 195 -9.77 -25.61 -54.12
C LYS A 195 -8.94 -26.75 -53.30
N ILE A 196 -8.49 -26.91 -51.98
CA ILE A 196 -8.37 -26.38 -50.51
C ILE A 196 -7.26 -27.19 -49.61
N THR A 197 -6.81 -27.29 -48.26
CA THR A 197 -7.06 -27.09 -46.72
C THR A 197 -5.78 -27.26 -45.71
N ALA A 198 -5.79 -27.14 -44.31
CA ALA A 198 -4.63 -27.36 -43.28
C ALA A 198 -4.89 -27.52 -41.67
N PHE A 199 -3.90 -27.87 -40.71
CA PHE A 199 -4.00 -28.07 -39.17
C PHE A 199 -2.67 -28.37 -38.24
N ILE A 200 -2.53 -28.12 -36.86
CA ILE A 200 -1.62 -28.78 -35.76
C ILE A 200 -1.63 -28.33 -34.19
N LEU A 201 -0.90 -29.07 -33.28
CA LEU A 201 -0.77 -29.23 -31.75
C LEU A 201 -0.19 -28.15 -30.75
N PHE A 202 -0.30 -28.42 -29.41
CA PHE A 202 0.54 -27.90 -28.27
C PHE A 202 0.70 -28.91 -27.06
N PHE A 203 1.55 -28.69 -26.01
CA PHE A 203 1.91 -29.72 -24.96
C PHE A 203 2.56 -29.22 -23.59
N ILE A 204 2.79 -30.16 -22.61
CA ILE A 204 3.64 -30.23 -21.35
C ILE A 204 3.33 -29.53 -19.96
N ILE A 205 3.82 -30.21 -18.88
CA ILE A 205 4.15 -29.89 -17.43
C ILE A 205 3.06 -29.51 -16.39
N PHE A 206 3.01 -30.20 -15.21
CA PHE A 206 3.36 -29.71 -13.83
C PHE A 206 2.99 -30.68 -12.67
N LEU A 207 3.90 -30.94 -11.70
CA LEU A 207 3.75 -31.01 -10.20
C LEU A 207 4.88 -31.80 -9.47
N SER A 208 4.96 -31.70 -8.12
CA SER A 208 6.17 -32.06 -7.33
C SER A 208 6.03 -32.13 -5.77
N VAL A 209 6.98 -32.81 -5.08
CA VAL A 209 7.42 -32.68 -3.63
C VAL A 209 6.66 -33.42 -2.49
N PHE A 210 7.41 -34.02 -1.51
CA PHE A 210 7.23 -34.15 -0.02
C PHE A 210 8.07 -35.35 0.58
N SER A 211 8.41 -35.55 1.89
CA SER A 211 8.54 -34.70 3.11
C SER A 211 9.12 -35.44 4.38
N LEU A 212 9.91 -34.75 5.23
CA LEU A 212 10.06 -34.84 6.73
C LEU A 212 10.66 -36.06 7.52
N LYS A 213 11.31 -35.76 8.69
CA LYS A 213 11.47 -36.59 9.92
C LYS A 213 12.04 -35.81 11.16
N TYR A 214 12.11 -36.42 12.37
CA TYR A 214 12.32 -35.82 13.74
C TYR A 214 13.11 -36.73 14.73
N ILE A 215 13.54 -36.25 15.94
CA ILE A 215 13.52 -36.88 17.33
C ILE A 215 14.43 -36.14 18.39
N TYR A 216 14.20 -36.35 19.72
CA TYR A 216 14.92 -35.78 20.93
C TYR A 216 15.10 -36.86 22.06
N SER A 217 15.51 -36.71 23.35
CA SER A 217 15.96 -35.65 24.34
C SER A 217 16.53 -36.32 25.65
N ALA A 218 17.19 -35.60 26.61
CA ALA A 218 17.67 -36.15 27.92
C ALA A 218 17.90 -35.10 29.08
N GLU A 219 18.10 -35.55 30.34
CA GLU A 219 17.95 -34.80 31.64
C GLU A 219 18.82 -35.39 32.81
N CYS A 220 19.06 -34.70 33.96
CA CYS A 220 19.66 -35.25 35.23
C CYS A 220 19.63 -34.31 36.48
N ASP A 221 19.87 -34.83 37.71
CA ASP A 221 19.77 -34.14 39.03
C ASP A 221 20.72 -34.66 40.17
N ASN A 222 20.86 -33.89 41.27
CA ASN A 222 21.22 -34.24 42.68
C ASN A 222 22.70 -34.50 43.12
N LYS A 223 23.25 -33.66 44.03
CA LYS A 223 24.40 -33.99 44.95
C LYS A 223 24.73 -32.96 46.05
N THR A 224 25.61 -33.33 46.99
CA THR A 224 26.19 -32.48 48.06
C THR A 224 27.72 -32.39 47.98
N GLY A 225 28.31 -31.29 48.49
CA GLY A 225 29.76 -31.06 48.52
C GLY A 225 30.14 -29.73 47.85
N ASN A 226 31.27 -29.71 47.12
CA ASN A 226 31.78 -28.54 46.40
C ASN A 226 30.76 -27.92 45.42
N ASP A 227 29.80 -28.70 44.92
CA ASP A 227 28.74 -28.20 44.03
C ASP A 227 27.80 -27.19 44.72
N ARG A 228 27.73 -27.19 46.05
CA ARG A 228 27.01 -26.15 46.81
C ARG A 228 27.70 -24.78 46.72
N ILE A 229 28.99 -24.74 46.41
CA ILE A 229 29.72 -23.50 46.10
C ILE A 229 29.30 -22.96 44.72
N ASN A 230 29.10 -23.82 43.72
CA ASN A 230 28.53 -23.42 42.43
C ASN A 230 27.07 -22.94 42.54
N CYS A 231 26.30 -23.44 43.51
CA CYS A 231 24.96 -22.91 43.80
C CYS A 231 25.01 -21.56 44.58
N LEU A 232 26.03 -21.33 45.40
CA LEU A 232 26.25 -20.03 46.08
C LEU A 232 26.86 -18.96 45.16
N ASP A 233 27.62 -19.35 44.15
CA ASP A 233 28.04 -18.49 43.03
C ASP A 233 26.84 -17.85 42.32
N ILE A 234 25.70 -18.56 42.21
CA ILE A 234 24.43 -18.02 41.66
C ILE A 234 23.85 -16.91 42.57
N LEU A 235 24.07 -16.94 43.88
CA LEU A 235 23.58 -15.91 44.80
C LEU A 235 24.47 -14.67 44.85
N VAL A 236 25.80 -14.82 44.77
CA VAL A 236 26.72 -13.68 44.55
C VAL A 236 26.45 -13.06 43.18
N LYS A 237 26.24 -13.90 42.16
CA LYS A 237 25.75 -13.47 40.86
C LYS A 237 24.44 -12.70 41.00
N SER A 238 23.45 -13.08 41.80
CA SER A 238 22.20 -12.29 41.89
C SER A 238 22.39 -10.80 42.26
N GLY A 239 23.44 -10.45 43.02
CA GLY A 239 23.77 -9.07 43.37
C GLY A 239 24.55 -8.32 42.28
N GLU A 240 25.58 -8.96 41.71
CA GLU A 240 26.36 -8.36 40.60
C GLU A 240 25.56 -8.38 39.27
N GLN A 241 24.70 -9.39 39.07
CA GLN A 241 23.63 -9.41 38.08
C GLN A 241 22.76 -8.19 38.28
N LYS A 242 22.22 -7.87 39.46
CA LYS A 242 21.32 -6.70 39.55
C LYS A 242 21.94 -5.36 39.11
N VAL A 243 23.27 -5.23 39.11
CA VAL A 243 23.99 -4.11 38.47
C VAL A 243 24.27 -4.36 36.98
N ASN A 244 24.77 -5.55 36.61
CA ASN A 244 25.02 -5.95 35.21
C ASN A 244 23.74 -6.11 34.37
N ASP A 245 22.59 -6.32 35.01
CA ASP A 245 21.24 -6.47 34.46
C ASP A 245 20.68 -5.07 34.20
N LEU A 246 20.86 -4.10 35.11
CA LEU A 246 20.54 -2.69 34.83
C LEU A 246 21.45 -2.12 33.73
N GLU A 247 22.73 -2.49 33.71
CA GLU A 247 23.67 -2.12 32.64
C GLU A 247 23.33 -2.86 31.31
N SER A 248 22.88 -4.11 31.37
CA SER A 248 22.41 -4.87 30.19
C SER A 248 21.01 -4.46 29.71
N GLU A 249 20.14 -4.00 30.60
CA GLU A 249 18.83 -3.43 30.30
C GLU A 249 19.00 -2.06 29.67
N LYS A 250 19.86 -1.20 30.22
CA LYS A 250 20.34 0.02 29.57
C LYS A 250 20.92 -0.27 28.17
N LYS A 251 21.78 -1.28 28.02
CA LYS A 251 22.33 -1.71 26.72
C LYS A 251 21.25 -2.29 25.78
N LEU A 252 20.24 -2.96 26.31
CA LEU A 252 19.08 -3.47 25.56
C LEU A 252 18.16 -2.33 25.12
N LEU A 253 17.95 -1.32 25.96
CA LEU A 253 17.24 -0.08 25.64
C LEU A 253 17.99 0.72 24.59
N ASP A 254 19.32 0.80 24.67
CA ASP A 254 20.17 1.45 23.65
C ASP A 254 20.12 0.71 22.32
N ASN A 255 20.21 -0.62 22.32
CA ASN A 255 20.03 -1.44 21.12
C ASN A 255 18.61 -1.32 20.53
N LYS A 256 17.57 -1.21 21.37
CA LYS A 256 16.17 -0.99 20.94
C LYS A 256 15.95 0.41 20.38
N ALA A 257 16.51 1.44 21.01
CA ALA A 257 16.46 2.82 20.55
C ALA A 257 17.15 2.94 19.18
N TYR A 258 18.36 2.40 19.03
CA TYR A 258 19.08 2.36 17.76
C TYR A 258 18.31 1.58 16.67
N LEU A 259 17.65 0.47 17.02
CA LEU A 259 16.79 -0.26 16.08
C LEU A 259 15.58 0.59 15.64
N ILE A 260 14.96 1.34 16.55
CA ILE A 260 13.86 2.25 16.22
C ILE A 260 14.35 3.46 15.41
N GLU A 261 15.53 4.02 15.69
CA GLU A 261 16.17 5.07 14.88
C GLU A 261 16.41 4.61 13.43
N LEU A 262 16.89 3.36 13.25
CA LEU A 262 17.02 2.75 11.92
C LEU A 262 15.66 2.57 11.22
N GLN A 263 14.63 2.13 11.95
CA GLN A 263 13.26 1.98 11.41
C GLN A 263 12.59 3.32 11.09
N ILE A 264 12.84 4.37 11.89
CA ILE A 264 12.42 5.75 11.62
C ILE A 264 13.04 6.21 10.31
N LYS A 265 14.38 6.05 10.15
CA LYS A 265 15.08 6.43 8.93
C LYS A 265 14.62 5.64 7.71
N GLU A 266 14.31 4.36 7.86
CA GLU A 266 13.70 3.55 6.78
C GLU A 266 12.30 4.07 6.41
N THR A 267 11.50 4.47 7.39
CA THR A 267 10.14 4.99 7.20
C THR A 267 10.16 6.38 6.57
N GLU A 268 11.08 7.26 6.98
CA GLU A 268 11.29 8.60 6.38
C GLU A 268 11.75 8.49 4.92
N ASN A 269 12.67 7.58 4.60
CA ASN A 269 13.07 7.29 3.21
C ASN A 269 11.88 6.77 2.36
N LYS A 270 11.01 5.94 2.93
CA LYS A 270 9.79 5.46 2.25
C LYS A 270 8.79 6.59 2.01
N ILE A 271 8.56 7.46 2.99
CA ILE A 271 7.74 8.67 2.85
C ILE A 271 8.27 9.56 1.72
N GLU A 272 9.60 9.80 1.67
CA GLU A 272 10.21 10.58 0.60
C GLU A 272 10.04 9.93 -0.79
N SER A 273 10.16 8.60 -0.89
CA SER A 273 9.94 7.86 -2.14
C SER A 273 8.47 7.90 -2.58
N THR A 274 7.54 7.59 -1.68
CA THR A 274 6.10 7.59 -1.96
C THR A 274 5.60 8.99 -2.30
N GLN A 275 6.11 10.05 -1.66
CA GLN A 275 5.79 11.43 -2.05
C GLN A 275 6.30 11.77 -3.46
N LYS A 276 7.49 11.30 -3.85
CA LYS A 276 7.99 11.46 -5.23
C LYS A 276 7.11 10.70 -6.24
N GLU A 277 6.70 9.47 -5.92
CA GLU A 277 5.75 8.69 -6.73
C GLU A 277 4.41 9.42 -6.90
N VAL A 278 3.84 9.97 -5.83
CA VAL A 278 2.62 10.79 -5.87
C VAL A 278 2.79 12.02 -6.77
N ASN A 279 3.89 12.75 -6.65
CA ASN A 279 4.16 13.95 -7.47
C ASN A 279 4.30 13.61 -8.97
N ILE A 280 4.97 12.49 -9.29
CA ILE A 280 5.12 11.98 -10.65
C ILE A 280 3.76 11.55 -11.21
N LEU A 281 2.93 10.89 -10.40
CA LEU A 281 1.56 10.52 -10.78
C LEU A 281 0.69 11.76 -11.02
N GLU A 282 0.80 12.82 -10.22
CA GLU A 282 0.06 14.07 -10.44
C GLU A 282 0.46 14.76 -11.75
N THR A 283 1.76 14.85 -12.04
CA THR A 283 2.26 15.37 -13.33
C THR A 283 1.77 14.52 -14.51
N ARG A 284 1.73 13.19 -14.36
CA ARG A 284 1.23 12.27 -15.39
C ARG A 284 -0.28 12.39 -15.59
N ILE A 285 -1.05 12.56 -14.51
CA ILE A 285 -2.50 12.78 -14.54
C ILE A 285 -2.81 14.10 -15.26
N GLU A 286 -2.07 15.18 -14.99
CA GLU A 286 -2.23 16.46 -15.69
C GLU A 286 -1.98 16.33 -17.21
N GLY A 287 -0.89 15.65 -17.62
CA GLY A 287 -0.61 15.39 -19.03
C GLY A 287 -1.69 14.52 -19.73
N LEU A 288 -2.29 13.58 -18.99
CA LEU A 288 -3.42 12.79 -19.46
C LEU A 288 -4.72 13.61 -19.52
N ASP A 289 -4.95 14.53 -18.59
CA ASP A 289 -6.12 15.43 -18.55
C ASP A 289 -6.11 16.38 -19.76
N GLN A 290 -4.97 17.02 -20.03
CA GLN A 290 -4.75 17.87 -21.22
C GLN A 290 -4.92 17.07 -22.53
N SER A 291 -4.41 15.84 -22.57
CA SER A 291 -4.59 14.93 -23.70
C SER A 291 -6.05 14.55 -23.91
N LEU A 292 -6.79 14.28 -22.84
CA LEU A 292 -8.21 13.94 -22.87
C LEU A 292 -9.08 15.11 -23.32
N ASP A 293 -8.82 16.33 -22.84
CA ASP A 293 -9.52 17.54 -23.29
C ASP A 293 -9.35 17.74 -24.80
N TYR A 294 -8.10 17.68 -25.30
CA TYR A 294 -7.80 17.81 -26.72
C TYR A 294 -8.47 16.72 -27.57
N LEU A 295 -8.30 15.45 -27.20
CA LEU A 295 -8.86 14.32 -27.95
C LEU A 295 -10.40 14.28 -27.88
N SER A 296 -11.00 14.67 -26.76
CA SER A 296 -12.45 14.75 -26.60
C SER A 296 -13.05 15.89 -27.44
N LYS A 297 -12.41 17.07 -27.49
CA LYS A 297 -12.80 18.16 -28.39
C LYS A 297 -12.77 17.71 -29.85
N GLN A 298 -11.68 17.04 -30.27
CA GLN A 298 -11.56 16.47 -31.61
C GLN A 298 -12.60 15.38 -31.91
N LEU A 299 -12.94 14.54 -30.93
CA LEU A 299 -13.96 13.50 -31.07
C LEU A 299 -15.37 14.10 -31.19
N ILE A 300 -15.71 15.07 -30.35
CA ILE A 300 -16.99 15.80 -30.38
C ILE A 300 -17.17 16.51 -31.73
N GLU A 301 -16.16 17.23 -32.22
CA GLU A 301 -16.17 17.87 -33.54
C GLU A 301 -16.49 16.88 -34.66
N ARG A 302 -15.80 15.72 -34.67
CA ARG A 302 -16.02 14.65 -35.66
C ARG A 302 -17.39 13.99 -35.55
N ILE A 303 -17.92 13.86 -34.33
CA ILE A 303 -19.26 13.32 -34.08
C ILE A 303 -20.34 14.28 -34.58
N VAL A 304 -20.20 15.59 -34.34
CA VAL A 304 -21.11 16.60 -34.87
C VAL A 304 -21.07 16.65 -36.40
N ILE A 305 -19.88 16.66 -37.01
CA ILE A 305 -19.72 16.60 -38.48
C ILE A 305 -20.34 15.31 -39.06
N GLY A 306 -20.15 14.17 -38.40
CA GLY A 306 -20.72 12.88 -38.79
C GLY A 306 -22.24 12.83 -38.68
N TYR A 307 -22.81 13.38 -37.60
CA TYR A 307 -24.26 13.55 -37.43
C TYR A 307 -24.84 14.44 -38.53
N LYS A 308 -24.28 15.64 -38.71
CA LYS A 308 -24.78 16.64 -39.67
C LYS A 308 -24.89 16.10 -41.09
N LYS A 309 -23.84 15.41 -41.57
CA LYS A 309 -23.74 14.96 -42.97
C LYS A 309 -24.65 13.77 -43.31
N LYS A 310 -25.17 13.04 -42.31
CA LYS A 310 -25.97 11.80 -42.44
C LYS A 310 -25.19 10.68 -43.21
N PRO A 311 -25.59 9.40 -43.12
CA PRO A 311 -24.99 8.36 -43.96
C PRO A 311 -25.45 8.51 -45.41
N LEU A 312 -24.55 8.97 -46.29
CA LEU A 312 -24.79 9.06 -47.72
C LEU A 312 -25.08 7.67 -48.32
N SER A 313 -26.04 7.62 -49.24
CA SER A 313 -26.33 6.41 -50.01
C SER A 313 -25.17 6.13 -50.99
N ILE A 314 -24.88 4.85 -51.24
CA ILE A 314 -23.92 4.46 -52.29
C ILE A 314 -24.39 5.00 -53.65
N PHE A 315 -25.71 5.11 -53.87
CA PHE A 315 -26.28 5.71 -55.07
C PHE A 315 -26.07 7.23 -55.15
N SER A 316 -26.20 7.98 -54.05
CA SER A 316 -25.95 9.43 -54.08
C SER A 316 -24.45 9.73 -54.28
N LEU A 317 -23.57 8.95 -53.65
CA LEU A 317 -22.12 8.99 -53.92
C LEU A 317 -21.80 8.69 -55.40
N LEU A 318 -22.47 7.71 -56.02
CA LEU A 318 -22.25 7.37 -57.42
C LEU A 318 -22.68 8.50 -58.39
N PHE A 319 -23.78 9.20 -58.11
CA PHE A 319 -24.22 10.33 -58.94
C PHE A 319 -23.49 11.64 -58.66
N ASP A 320 -22.82 11.79 -57.51
CA ASP A 320 -22.08 13.01 -57.20
C ASP A 320 -20.70 13.08 -57.90
N ASN A 321 -20.06 11.93 -58.12
CA ASN A 321 -18.72 11.86 -58.72
C ASN A 321 -18.74 12.00 -60.25
N LYS A 322 -17.68 12.60 -60.81
CA LYS A 322 -17.56 12.83 -62.26
C LYS A 322 -17.15 11.59 -63.05
N ASN A 323 -16.47 10.64 -62.41
CA ASN A 323 -16.00 9.40 -63.03
C ASN A 323 -15.79 8.29 -61.97
N ALA A 324 -15.56 7.06 -62.43
CA ALA A 324 -15.41 5.89 -61.56
C ALA A 324 -14.16 5.92 -60.65
N ASN A 325 -13.07 6.58 -61.07
CA ASN A 325 -11.89 6.75 -60.23
C ASN A 325 -12.16 7.76 -59.09
N ASP A 326 -12.83 8.88 -59.37
CA ASP A 326 -13.23 9.85 -58.35
C ASP A 326 -14.15 9.17 -57.30
N PHE A 327 -15.13 8.39 -57.76
CA PHE A 327 -16.01 7.59 -56.90
C PHE A 327 -15.23 6.61 -56.02
N LEU A 328 -14.34 5.81 -56.59
CA LEU A 328 -13.52 4.86 -55.82
C LEU A 328 -12.61 5.57 -54.81
N ASN A 329 -12.07 6.75 -55.16
CA ASN A 329 -11.27 7.56 -54.25
C ASN A 329 -12.11 8.19 -53.13
N GLN A 330 -13.32 8.66 -53.41
CA GLN A 330 -14.23 9.19 -52.38
C GLN A 330 -14.72 8.08 -51.44
N VAL A 331 -15.07 6.90 -51.95
CA VAL A 331 -15.42 5.71 -51.14
C VAL A 331 -14.23 5.27 -50.27
N LYS A 332 -13.02 5.24 -50.82
CA LYS A 332 -11.79 4.96 -50.07
C LYS A 332 -11.55 6.02 -48.98
N TYR A 333 -11.69 7.30 -49.30
CA TYR A 333 -11.53 8.40 -48.35
C TYR A 333 -12.56 8.32 -47.21
N LEU A 334 -13.84 8.09 -47.51
CA LEU A 334 -14.90 7.95 -46.51
C LEU A 334 -14.69 6.73 -45.61
N LYS A 335 -14.20 5.61 -46.17
CA LYS A 335 -13.78 4.45 -45.36
C LYS A 335 -12.62 4.83 -44.43
N THR A 336 -11.52 5.36 -44.96
CA THR A 336 -10.35 5.75 -44.13
C THR A 336 -10.71 6.81 -43.09
N ALA A 337 -11.64 7.72 -43.37
CA ALA A 337 -12.15 8.68 -42.40
C ALA A 337 -12.96 8.00 -41.29
N ARG A 338 -13.80 7.01 -41.61
CA ARG A 338 -14.53 6.18 -40.62
C ARG A 338 -13.55 5.37 -39.76
N ASP A 339 -12.59 4.70 -40.38
CA ASP A 339 -11.57 3.89 -39.71
C ASP A 339 -10.73 4.77 -38.75
N ASN A 340 -10.34 5.97 -39.17
CA ASN A 340 -9.62 6.94 -38.33
C ASN A 340 -10.48 7.51 -37.19
N ASN A 341 -11.77 7.79 -37.43
CA ASN A 341 -12.68 8.25 -36.38
C ASN A 341 -12.92 7.15 -35.33
N GLN A 342 -13.02 5.88 -35.74
CA GLN A 342 -13.11 4.74 -34.83
C GLN A 342 -11.80 4.53 -34.05
N LYS A 343 -10.63 4.73 -34.69
CA LYS A 343 -9.35 4.74 -33.97
C LYS A 343 -9.28 5.83 -32.90
N LEU A 344 -9.70 7.07 -33.23
CA LEU A 344 -9.75 8.17 -32.26
C LEU A 344 -10.65 7.84 -31.06
N LEU A 345 -11.82 7.23 -31.30
CA LEU A 345 -12.73 6.78 -30.24
C LEU A 345 -12.04 5.81 -29.28
N TYR A 346 -11.33 4.80 -29.80
CA TYR A 346 -10.56 3.87 -28.97
C TYR A 346 -9.44 4.58 -28.21
N THR A 347 -8.71 5.52 -28.84
CA THR A 347 -7.65 6.28 -28.15
C THR A 347 -8.21 7.18 -27.05
N VAL A 348 -9.39 7.80 -27.22
CA VAL A 348 -10.05 8.55 -26.12
C VAL A 348 -10.41 7.60 -24.97
N GLN A 349 -11.02 6.45 -25.26
CA GLN A 349 -11.41 5.49 -24.24
C GLN A 349 -10.19 4.89 -23.50
N GLU A 350 -9.13 4.53 -24.23
CA GLU A 350 -7.86 4.03 -23.69
C GLU A 350 -7.18 5.08 -22.79
N THR A 351 -7.11 6.34 -23.24
CA THR A 351 -6.54 7.45 -22.45
C THR A 351 -7.39 7.72 -21.20
N LYS A 352 -8.73 7.57 -21.30
CA LYS A 352 -9.66 7.75 -20.16
C LYS A 352 -9.46 6.66 -19.11
N THR A 353 -9.42 5.39 -19.52
CA THR A 353 -9.14 4.27 -18.60
C THR A 353 -7.77 4.47 -17.92
N ASN A 354 -6.74 4.84 -18.68
CA ASN A 354 -5.40 5.09 -18.14
C ASN A 354 -5.41 6.24 -17.11
N TYR A 355 -6.11 7.35 -17.40
CA TYR A 355 -6.30 8.46 -16.45
C TYR A 355 -7.01 8.01 -15.16
N GLU A 356 -8.11 7.24 -15.27
CA GLU A 356 -8.85 6.72 -14.12
C GLU A 356 -7.98 5.74 -13.29
N GLU A 357 -7.17 4.90 -13.94
CA GLU A 357 -6.18 4.03 -13.30
C GLU A 357 -5.06 4.79 -12.59
N GLN A 358 -4.43 5.79 -13.24
CA GLN A 358 -3.39 6.62 -12.60
C GLN A 358 -3.96 7.38 -11.41
N LYS A 359 -5.19 7.91 -11.53
CA LYS A 359 -5.89 8.64 -10.47
C LYS A 359 -6.22 7.73 -9.28
N LYS A 360 -6.64 6.49 -9.53
CA LYS A 360 -6.84 5.46 -8.49
C LYS A 360 -5.53 5.09 -7.80
N LEU A 361 -4.46 4.80 -8.56
CA LEU A 361 -3.14 4.46 -8.02
C LEU A 361 -2.56 5.60 -7.16
N ARG A 362 -2.74 6.86 -7.58
CA ARG A 362 -2.34 8.02 -6.78
C ARG A 362 -3.11 8.09 -5.46
N GLU A 363 -4.39 7.78 -5.45
CA GLU A 363 -5.20 7.77 -4.23
C GLU A 363 -4.77 6.65 -3.27
N GLU A 364 -4.51 5.45 -3.81
CA GLU A 364 -3.93 4.32 -3.06
C GLU A 364 -2.56 4.69 -2.45
N LYS A 365 -1.72 5.41 -3.21
CA LYS A 365 -0.42 5.94 -2.75
C LYS A 365 -0.54 7.05 -1.70
N LYS A 366 -1.59 7.88 -1.73
CA LYS A 366 -1.86 8.87 -0.66
C LYS A 366 -2.34 8.21 0.63
N VAL A 367 -3.08 7.10 0.54
CA VAL A 367 -3.43 6.27 1.70
C VAL A 367 -2.21 5.54 2.27
N GLU A 368 -1.30 5.03 1.42
CA GLU A 368 -0.02 4.48 1.86
C GLU A 368 0.83 5.53 2.61
N LEU A 369 0.88 6.77 2.11
CA LEU A 369 1.60 7.88 2.74
C LEU A 369 1.06 8.22 4.14
N ASP A 370 -0.26 8.37 4.28
CA ASP A 370 -0.94 8.61 5.57
C ASP A 370 -0.68 7.48 6.59
N GLN A 371 -0.60 6.23 6.13
CA GLN A 371 -0.23 5.09 6.98
C GLN A 371 1.23 5.14 7.41
N LEU A 372 2.15 5.50 6.52
CA LEU A 372 3.57 5.67 6.83
C LEU A 372 3.81 6.84 7.81
N GLU A 373 3.11 7.96 7.66
CA GLU A 373 3.18 9.09 8.60
C GLU A 373 2.68 8.70 10.01
N LYS A 374 1.58 7.94 10.09
CA LYS A 374 1.08 7.38 11.37
C LYS A 374 2.06 6.38 11.99
N GLN A 375 2.72 5.55 11.16
CA GLN A 375 3.78 4.66 11.62
C GLN A 375 4.97 5.46 12.17
N LEU A 376 5.42 6.49 11.45
CA LEU A 376 6.53 7.36 11.86
C LEU A 376 6.24 8.07 13.20
N PHE A 377 5.01 8.58 13.39
CA PHE A 377 4.57 9.18 14.64
C PHE A 377 4.59 8.16 15.80
N SER A 378 4.12 6.94 15.56
CA SER A 378 4.16 5.85 16.55
C SER A 378 5.60 5.46 16.91
N GLN A 379 6.49 5.33 15.92
CA GLN A 379 7.91 5.02 16.14
C GLN A 379 8.62 6.11 16.95
N LYS A 380 8.38 7.40 16.64
CA LYS A 380 8.96 8.53 17.40
C LYS A 380 8.44 8.55 18.84
N SER A 381 7.14 8.33 19.04
CA SER A 381 6.53 8.20 20.38
C SER A 381 7.13 7.03 21.19
N GLN A 382 7.46 5.92 20.53
CA GLN A 382 8.15 4.78 21.17
C GLN A 382 9.61 5.10 21.52
N LEU A 383 10.33 5.82 20.65
CA LEU A 383 11.70 6.26 20.93
C LEU A 383 11.76 7.20 22.14
N ASP A 384 10.87 8.19 22.21
CA ASP A 384 10.75 9.11 23.35
C ASP A 384 10.47 8.36 24.66
N TYR A 385 9.59 7.35 24.63
CA TYR A 385 9.34 6.47 25.77
C TYR A 385 10.61 5.72 26.23
N LEU A 386 11.39 5.15 25.31
CA LEU A 386 12.66 4.48 25.66
C LEU A 386 13.69 5.45 26.26
N ILE A 387 13.76 6.68 25.74
CA ILE A 387 14.63 7.74 26.27
C ILE A 387 14.24 8.09 27.72
N VAL A 388 12.95 8.23 28.02
CA VAL A 388 12.46 8.49 29.38
C VAL A 388 12.76 7.31 30.32
N GLN A 389 12.52 6.07 29.90
CA GLN A 389 12.85 4.88 30.71
C GLN A 389 14.35 4.79 31.03
N LYS A 390 15.22 5.07 30.04
CA LYS A 390 16.67 5.15 30.24
C LYS A 390 17.06 6.22 31.26
N GLN A 391 16.43 7.38 31.25
CA GLN A 391 16.69 8.46 32.23
C GLN A 391 16.31 8.05 33.66
N ILE A 392 15.23 7.30 33.84
CA ILE A 392 14.81 6.76 35.16
C ILE A 392 15.87 5.77 35.68
N ILE A 393 16.24 4.77 34.87
CA ILE A 393 17.24 3.75 35.24
C ILE A 393 18.59 4.38 35.63
N LEU A 394 19.04 5.41 34.89
CA LEU A 394 20.28 6.13 35.21
C LEU A 394 20.24 6.80 36.60
N LYS A 395 19.10 7.39 36.97
CA LYS A 395 18.91 8.06 38.26
C LYS A 395 18.95 7.08 39.44
N ASP A 396 18.32 5.91 39.29
CA ASP A 396 18.26 4.90 40.37
C ASP A 396 19.59 4.13 40.50
N THR A 397 20.30 3.93 39.38
CA THR A 397 21.60 3.25 39.35
C THR A 397 22.72 4.05 40.04
N GLN A 398 22.71 5.39 39.92
CA GLN A 398 23.72 6.27 40.50
C GLN A 398 23.67 6.31 42.03
N ASN A 399 22.47 6.40 42.62
CA ASN A 399 22.32 6.58 44.07
C ASN A 399 22.72 5.35 44.90
N ASN A 400 22.51 4.14 44.36
CA ASN A 400 22.68 2.90 45.12
C ASN A 400 24.11 2.33 45.05
N ASN A 401 24.79 2.47 43.91
CA ASN A 401 26.08 1.79 43.64
C ASN A 401 27.23 2.21 44.57
N VAL A 402 27.25 3.44 45.08
CA VAL A 402 28.34 3.94 45.94
C VAL A 402 28.27 3.29 47.33
N ARG A 403 27.07 3.28 47.94
CA ARG A 403 26.85 2.83 49.32
C ARG A 403 27.17 1.34 49.51
N TYR A 404 26.80 0.49 48.56
CA TYR A 404 27.05 -0.95 48.65
C TYR A 404 28.55 -1.31 48.53
N LYS A 405 29.31 -0.59 47.70
CA LYS A 405 30.75 -0.82 47.53
C LYS A 405 31.55 -0.47 48.79
N GLN A 406 31.18 0.61 49.48
CA GLN A 406 31.79 0.99 50.76
C GLN A 406 31.57 -0.07 51.85
N LEU A 407 30.32 -0.52 52.04
CA LEU A 407 29.95 -1.50 53.06
C LEU A 407 30.62 -2.87 52.88
N LEU A 408 30.82 -3.31 51.63
CA LEU A 408 31.52 -4.56 51.34
C LEU A 408 33.03 -4.46 51.61
N GLN A 409 33.63 -3.29 51.39
CA GLN A 409 35.06 -3.07 51.65
C GLN A 409 35.38 -3.06 53.15
N GLN A 410 34.47 -2.56 53.98
CA GLN A 410 34.63 -2.51 55.45
C GLN A 410 34.69 -3.93 56.05
N ALA A 411 33.70 -4.78 55.77
CA ALA A 411 33.62 -6.15 56.30
C ALA A 411 34.79 -7.06 55.88
N LEU A 412 35.47 -6.75 54.76
CA LEU A 412 36.67 -7.48 54.34
C LEU A 412 37.93 -7.06 55.11
N ALA A 413 38.04 -5.79 55.52
CA ALA A 413 39.16 -5.29 56.31
C ALA A 413 39.09 -5.80 57.76
N GLU A 414 37.89 -5.87 58.30
CA GLU A 414 37.58 -6.35 59.65
C GLU A 414 38.07 -7.79 59.89
N TYR A 415 37.69 -8.73 59.01
CA TYR A 415 38.13 -10.12 59.08
C TYR A 415 39.65 -10.29 59.00
N GLN A 416 40.33 -9.52 58.14
CA GLN A 416 41.79 -9.58 58.02
C GLN A 416 42.49 -9.17 59.32
N ALA A 417 41.94 -8.18 60.03
CA ALA A 417 42.43 -7.77 61.33
C ALA A 417 42.19 -8.84 62.42
N VAL A 418 41.02 -9.51 62.44
CA VAL A 418 40.76 -10.63 63.37
C VAL A 418 41.76 -11.77 63.17
N GLN A 419 42.04 -12.17 61.92
CA GLN A 419 43.01 -13.22 61.64
C GLN A 419 44.45 -12.83 62.06
N GLN A 420 44.84 -11.57 61.92
CA GLN A 420 46.14 -11.08 62.38
C GLN A 420 46.24 -10.97 63.92
N ALA A 421 45.13 -10.66 64.60
CA ALA A 421 45.05 -10.63 66.06
C ALA A 421 45.39 -11.98 66.71
N ILE A 422 44.88 -13.08 66.14
CA ILE A 422 45.16 -14.45 66.61
C ILE A 422 46.67 -14.77 66.54
N ALA A 423 47.36 -14.30 65.50
CA ALA A 423 48.78 -14.57 65.28
C ALA A 423 49.74 -13.70 66.12
N THR A 424 49.25 -12.62 66.75
CA THR A 424 50.11 -11.58 67.37
C THR A 424 49.63 -11.09 68.74
N GLY A 425 48.58 -11.70 69.31
CA GLY A 425 48.00 -11.31 70.59
C GLY A 425 48.97 -11.44 71.78
N SER A 426 49.12 -10.34 72.52
CA SER A 426 49.94 -10.29 73.74
C SER A 426 49.15 -10.78 74.94
N LYS A 427 49.71 -11.72 75.70
CA LYS A 427 49.11 -12.26 76.93
C LYS A 427 49.10 -11.22 78.05
N ILE A 428 47.94 -10.94 78.64
CA ILE A 428 47.80 -10.05 79.79
C ILE A 428 47.92 -10.86 81.10
N GLY A 429 47.13 -11.92 81.25
CA GLY A 429 47.09 -12.71 82.49
C GLY A 429 45.82 -13.54 82.66
N PRO A 430 45.68 -14.28 83.77
CA PRO A 430 44.44 -14.95 84.12
C PRO A 430 43.36 -13.93 84.50
N VAL A 431 42.10 -14.23 84.16
CA VAL A 431 40.90 -13.46 84.55
C VAL A 431 39.81 -14.41 85.04
N LYS A 432 38.97 -13.92 85.96
CA LYS A 432 37.81 -14.64 86.48
C LYS A 432 36.51 -14.08 85.94
N LYS A 433 35.45 -14.89 85.96
CA LYS A 433 34.09 -14.49 85.66
C LYS A 433 33.70 -13.22 86.44
N GLY A 434 33.30 -12.19 85.70
CA GLY A 434 32.93 -10.87 86.23
C GLY A 434 34.05 -9.82 86.24
N ASP A 435 35.32 -10.19 86.06
CA ASP A 435 36.43 -9.22 86.00
C ASP A 435 36.28 -8.28 84.79
N PRO A 436 36.59 -6.97 84.92
CA PRO A 436 36.56 -6.03 83.80
C PRO A 436 37.76 -6.26 82.87
N ILE A 437 37.51 -6.40 81.57
CA ILE A 437 38.54 -6.78 80.57
C ILE A 437 38.82 -5.71 79.50
N ALA A 438 37.85 -4.83 79.23
CA ALA A 438 37.95 -3.72 78.27
C ALA A 438 36.78 -2.73 78.43
N LEU A 439 36.77 -1.66 77.65
CA LEU A 439 35.60 -0.81 77.46
C LEU A 439 34.99 -1.01 76.05
N VAL A 440 33.67 -0.85 75.93
CA VAL A 440 32.98 -0.72 74.64
C VAL A 440 33.51 0.54 73.96
N GLY A 441 34.11 0.35 72.78
CA GLY A 441 34.77 1.41 72.03
C GLY A 441 34.18 1.58 70.64
N ASN A 442 34.92 2.28 69.79
CA ASN A 442 34.66 2.41 68.36
C ASN A 442 35.97 2.23 67.56
N SER A 443 36.85 1.33 68.01
CA SER A 443 38.11 1.08 67.32
C SER A 443 37.87 0.39 65.97
N GLY A 444 38.66 0.75 64.97
CA GLY A 444 38.40 0.45 63.56
C GLY A 444 37.58 1.51 62.82
N TYR A 445 36.97 2.51 63.47
CA TYR A 445 36.26 3.59 62.75
C TYR A 445 37.22 4.41 61.86
N PRO A 446 36.85 4.77 60.61
CA PRO A 446 35.58 4.49 59.92
C PRO A 446 35.60 3.23 59.03
N ASN A 447 36.72 2.50 58.94
CA ASN A 447 36.92 1.48 57.90
C ASN A 447 36.56 0.05 58.35
N CYS A 448 36.38 -0.19 59.65
CA CYS A 448 35.93 -1.46 60.23
C CYS A 448 34.85 -1.28 61.32
N SER A 449 34.48 -0.05 61.68
CA SER A 449 33.34 0.20 62.58
C SER A 449 32.53 1.39 62.09
N THR A 450 31.22 1.38 62.35
CA THR A 450 30.28 2.46 62.01
C THR A 450 29.76 3.23 63.22
N GLY A 451 29.96 2.72 64.45
CA GLY A 451 29.50 3.31 65.70
C GLY A 451 30.01 2.53 66.91
N ALA A 452 29.85 3.08 68.13
CA ALA A 452 30.37 2.43 69.33
C ALA A 452 29.51 1.21 69.74
N HIS A 453 30.09 0.02 69.69
CA HIS A 453 29.43 -1.25 70.01
C HIS A 453 30.44 -2.34 70.39
N LEU A 454 29.95 -3.43 70.99
CA LEU A 454 30.72 -4.66 71.18
C LEU A 454 30.23 -5.69 70.16
N HIS A 455 31.14 -6.14 69.28
CA HIS A 455 30.96 -7.37 68.53
C HIS A 455 31.62 -8.52 69.31
N PHE A 456 30.82 -9.53 69.67
CA PHE A 456 31.22 -10.64 70.54
C PHE A 456 31.14 -11.98 69.80
N GLU A 457 32.28 -12.61 69.53
CA GLU A 457 32.35 -13.95 68.91
C GLU A 457 32.71 -15.04 69.94
N ILE A 458 32.29 -16.28 69.69
CA ILE A 458 32.82 -17.48 70.35
C ILE A 458 33.32 -18.44 69.28
N HIS A 459 34.51 -18.99 69.51
CA HIS A 459 35.16 -19.96 68.63
C HIS A 459 35.38 -21.26 69.40
N GLN A 460 34.96 -22.38 68.81
CA GLN A 460 35.28 -23.73 69.29
C GLN A 460 36.15 -24.42 68.25
N ASN A 461 37.36 -24.84 68.63
CA ASN A 461 38.33 -25.51 67.75
C ASN A 461 38.58 -24.72 66.44
N ASN A 462 38.78 -23.40 66.57
CA ASN A 462 39.02 -22.48 65.46
C ASN A 462 37.87 -22.38 64.42
N SER A 463 36.64 -22.74 64.83
CA SER A 463 35.40 -22.53 64.07
C SER A 463 34.46 -21.63 64.87
N TRP A 464 33.82 -20.67 64.20
CA TRP A 464 32.75 -19.86 64.81
C TRP A 464 31.61 -20.73 65.30
N VAL A 465 31.12 -20.44 66.50
CA VAL A 465 29.92 -21.05 67.09
C VAL A 465 29.03 -19.95 67.67
N ASP A 466 27.73 -20.18 67.61
CA ASP A 466 26.71 -19.23 68.04
C ASP A 466 26.90 -18.84 69.54
N PRO A 467 27.25 -17.58 69.85
CA PRO A 467 27.47 -17.13 71.21
C PRO A 467 26.24 -17.23 72.11
N GLU A 468 25.03 -17.18 71.54
CA GLU A 468 23.78 -17.29 72.29
C GLU A 468 23.65 -18.66 72.99
N ASN A 469 24.34 -19.71 72.50
CA ASN A 469 24.34 -21.02 73.16
C ASN A 469 25.23 -21.11 74.41
N TYR A 470 26.05 -20.08 74.67
CA TYR A 470 26.91 -20.01 75.86
C TYR A 470 26.36 -19.01 76.88
N LEU A 471 25.79 -17.89 76.43
CA LEU A 471 25.20 -16.85 77.28
C LEU A 471 23.93 -17.32 77.99
N ASN A 472 23.76 -16.91 79.24
CA ASN A 472 22.58 -17.24 80.03
C ASN A 472 21.30 -16.60 79.47
N SER A 473 20.17 -17.28 79.66
CA SER A 473 18.89 -16.88 79.09
C SER A 473 18.38 -15.57 79.72
N LYS A 474 18.28 -14.51 78.93
CA LYS A 474 17.87 -13.17 79.36
C LYS A 474 16.94 -12.53 78.35
N ASN A 475 15.91 -11.83 78.85
CA ASN A 475 15.08 -10.95 78.05
C ASN A 475 15.83 -9.64 77.74
N VAL A 476 16.18 -9.42 76.47
CA VAL A 476 16.95 -8.27 75.96
C VAL A 476 16.23 -7.64 74.76
N TYR A 477 16.50 -6.38 74.46
CA TYR A 477 15.91 -5.75 73.27
C TYR A 477 16.67 -6.19 72.01
N ASP A 478 15.97 -6.82 71.07
CA ASP A 478 16.47 -7.26 69.77
C ASP A 478 16.00 -6.26 68.70
N GLU A 479 16.92 -5.45 68.19
CA GLU A 479 16.63 -4.42 67.18
C GLU A 479 16.17 -5.05 65.84
N GLN A 480 16.60 -6.28 65.54
CA GLN A 480 16.25 -6.97 64.30
C GLN A 480 14.81 -7.49 64.33
N SER A 481 14.33 -7.85 65.53
CA SER A 481 12.93 -8.20 65.79
C SER A 481 12.06 -7.00 66.17
N GLY A 482 12.66 -5.84 66.44
CA GLY A 482 11.97 -4.61 66.86
C GLY A 482 11.33 -4.69 68.26
N GLY A 483 11.86 -5.53 69.16
CA GLY A 483 11.21 -5.79 70.44
C GLY A 483 12.03 -6.64 71.42
N ASN A 484 11.48 -6.85 72.62
CA ASN A 484 12.13 -7.62 73.68
C ASN A 484 12.02 -9.13 73.40
N ASN A 485 13.15 -9.81 73.27
CA ASN A 485 13.28 -11.24 73.03
C ASN A 485 14.08 -11.91 74.16
N ASN A 486 13.68 -13.13 74.53
CA ASN A 486 14.48 -13.96 75.43
C ASN A 486 15.60 -14.67 74.62
N ILE A 487 16.83 -14.18 74.78
CA ILE A 487 18.03 -14.64 74.07
C ILE A 487 18.98 -15.32 75.07
N GLY A 488 19.71 -16.34 74.62
CA GLY A 488 20.61 -17.12 75.45
C GLY A 488 20.03 -18.48 75.88
N SER A 489 20.85 -19.54 75.83
CA SER A 489 20.49 -20.89 76.29
C SER A 489 21.53 -21.55 77.21
N GLY A 490 22.66 -20.89 77.46
CA GLY A 490 23.79 -21.40 78.23
C GLY A 490 23.84 -20.93 79.69
N SER A 491 25.06 -20.80 80.23
CA SER A 491 25.34 -20.55 81.66
C SER A 491 26.36 -19.44 81.96
N TRP A 492 26.95 -18.84 80.91
CA TRP A 492 27.87 -17.72 81.03
C TRP A 492 27.10 -16.41 81.29
N ASP A 493 27.73 -15.45 81.97
CA ASP A 493 27.10 -14.14 82.12
C ASP A 493 27.30 -13.32 80.84
N TRP A 494 26.37 -12.40 80.55
CA TRP A 494 26.52 -11.48 79.43
C TRP A 494 27.73 -10.55 79.66
N PRO A 495 28.55 -10.28 78.63
CA PRO A 495 29.76 -9.48 78.78
C PRO A 495 29.48 -7.99 79.04
N LEU A 496 28.24 -7.53 78.79
CA LEU A 496 27.75 -6.19 79.14
C LEU A 496 26.72 -6.25 80.28
N SER A 497 26.56 -5.13 80.98
CA SER A 497 25.53 -4.94 82.02
C SER A 497 24.21 -4.47 81.42
N ASP A 498 23.10 -4.68 82.13
CA ASP A 498 21.78 -4.25 81.66
C ASP A 498 21.58 -2.72 81.73
N PRO A 499 20.72 -2.12 80.87
CA PRO A 499 19.98 -2.76 79.78
C PRO A 499 20.86 -3.05 78.56
N ILE A 500 20.80 -4.29 78.06
CA ILE A 500 21.47 -4.74 76.84
C ILE A 500 20.51 -4.59 75.65
N ILE A 501 21.04 -4.05 74.55
CA ILE A 501 20.40 -4.00 73.23
C ILE A 501 21.27 -4.84 72.29
N VAL A 502 20.67 -5.84 71.65
CA VAL A 502 21.29 -6.62 70.58
C VAL A 502 20.91 -5.99 69.25
N THR A 503 21.90 -5.45 68.54
CA THR A 503 21.71 -4.77 67.25
C THR A 503 21.81 -5.76 66.08
N GLN A 504 22.59 -6.84 66.25
CA GLN A 504 22.70 -7.91 65.26
C GLN A 504 23.04 -9.26 65.91
N ARG A 505 22.27 -10.30 65.58
CA ARG A 505 22.43 -11.65 66.13
C ARG A 505 23.41 -12.49 65.31
N TYR A 506 23.81 -13.63 65.84
CA TYR A 506 24.58 -14.62 65.10
C TYR A 506 23.75 -15.23 63.96
N GLY A 507 24.39 -15.70 62.89
CA GLY A 507 23.72 -16.43 61.82
C GLY A 507 23.36 -15.57 60.60
N ALA A 508 22.28 -15.93 59.90
CA ALA A 508 21.81 -15.20 58.73
C ALA A 508 20.91 -14.03 59.13
N THR A 509 21.33 -12.79 58.85
CA THR A 509 20.62 -11.55 59.21
C THR A 509 20.37 -10.69 57.97
N PRO A 510 19.52 -9.64 58.03
CA PRO A 510 19.28 -8.73 56.90
C PRO A 510 20.54 -8.05 56.33
N TRP A 511 21.64 -8.02 57.11
CA TRP A 511 22.92 -7.43 56.70
C TRP A 511 24.06 -8.45 56.59
N SER A 512 23.85 -9.71 57.00
CA SER A 512 24.95 -10.68 57.12
C SER A 512 25.62 -11.04 55.79
N TRP A 513 24.92 -10.82 54.67
CA TRP A 513 25.44 -10.97 53.31
C TRP A 513 26.74 -10.19 53.05
N ARG A 514 27.05 -9.16 53.86
CA ARG A 514 28.30 -8.37 53.79
C ARG A 514 29.52 -9.17 54.24
N TYR A 515 29.36 -10.10 55.18
CA TYR A 515 30.44 -10.91 55.75
C TYR A 515 30.81 -12.06 54.79
N LYS A 516 31.43 -11.70 53.65
CA LYS A 516 31.78 -12.66 52.58
C LYS A 516 32.79 -13.73 53.04
N TYR A 517 33.57 -13.44 54.08
CA TYR A 517 34.57 -14.35 54.66
C TYR A 517 33.97 -15.55 55.41
N SER A 518 32.79 -15.39 56.00
CA SER A 518 32.07 -16.39 56.80
C SER A 518 30.94 -17.08 56.02
N GLY A 519 30.85 -16.84 54.71
CA GLY A 519 29.78 -17.36 53.86
C GLY A 519 28.49 -16.53 53.88
N GLY A 520 28.54 -15.26 54.28
CA GLY A 520 27.35 -14.39 54.39
C GLY A 520 26.62 -14.53 55.74
N VAL A 521 27.35 -14.91 56.78
CA VAL A 521 26.87 -15.23 58.12
C VAL A 521 27.49 -14.26 59.13
N HIS A 522 26.70 -13.68 60.02
CA HIS A 522 27.25 -12.87 61.10
C HIS A 522 27.90 -13.78 62.15
N THR A 523 29.18 -13.54 62.46
CA THR A 523 30.05 -14.47 63.20
C THR A 523 30.06 -14.28 64.72
N GLY A 524 29.40 -13.23 65.19
CA GLY A 524 29.22 -12.94 66.62
C GLY A 524 27.82 -12.41 66.92
N VAL A 525 27.70 -11.72 68.05
CA VAL A 525 26.52 -10.93 68.43
C VAL A 525 26.98 -9.49 68.64
N ASP A 526 26.38 -8.55 67.91
CA ASP A 526 26.59 -7.11 68.08
C ASP A 526 25.65 -6.61 69.19
N MET A 527 26.22 -5.98 70.20
CA MET A 527 25.48 -5.49 71.36
C MET A 527 26.00 -4.16 71.88
N VAL A 528 25.08 -3.35 72.43
CA VAL A 528 25.35 -2.11 73.16
C VAL A 528 24.67 -2.16 74.53
N SER A 529 25.18 -1.37 75.48
CA SER A 529 24.53 -1.17 76.78
C SER A 529 24.45 0.31 77.11
N ASN A 530 23.26 0.76 77.52
CA ASN A 530 23.05 2.10 78.04
C ASN A 530 23.32 2.20 79.56
N GLY A 531 23.61 1.07 80.22
CA GLY A 531 23.88 1.01 81.66
C GLY A 531 25.37 1.04 82.01
N SER A 532 26.24 0.46 81.16
CA SER A 532 27.69 0.48 81.37
C SER A 532 28.45 0.16 80.09
N ALA A 533 29.51 0.94 79.80
CA ALA A 533 30.49 0.62 78.77
C ALA A 533 31.56 -0.39 79.21
N VAL A 534 31.52 -0.91 80.45
CA VAL A 534 32.52 -1.87 80.95
C VAL A 534 32.20 -3.29 80.46
N ILE A 535 33.11 -3.85 79.66
CA ILE A 535 33.08 -5.25 79.22
C ILE A 535 33.67 -6.13 80.31
N ARG A 536 32.99 -7.23 80.65
CA ARG A 536 33.40 -8.19 81.69
C ARG A 536 33.62 -9.59 81.14
N ALA A 537 34.51 -10.34 81.79
CA ALA A 537 34.74 -11.75 81.47
C ALA A 537 33.48 -12.59 81.77
N PRO A 538 32.91 -13.32 80.78
CA PRO A 538 31.69 -14.09 80.94
C PRO A 538 31.92 -15.44 81.66
N SER A 539 33.18 -15.90 81.67
CA SER A 539 33.70 -17.11 82.31
C SER A 539 35.21 -16.94 82.60
N ASP A 540 35.77 -17.77 83.50
CA ASP A 540 37.20 -17.80 83.83
C ASP A 540 38.08 -18.16 82.62
N GLY A 541 39.31 -17.64 82.54
CA GLY A 541 40.25 -17.97 81.47
C GLY A 541 41.55 -17.16 81.48
N THR A 542 42.27 -17.13 80.36
CA THR A 542 43.45 -16.26 80.13
C THR A 542 43.13 -15.16 79.13
N LEU A 543 43.27 -13.90 79.54
CA LEU A 543 43.07 -12.73 78.71
C LEU A 543 44.30 -12.40 77.84
N TYR A 544 44.06 -12.11 76.57
CA TYR A 544 45.02 -11.60 75.59
C TYR A 544 44.50 -10.28 74.99
N SER A 545 45.41 -9.50 74.41
CA SER A 545 45.10 -8.22 73.77
C SER A 545 45.92 -8.02 72.51
N SER A 546 45.29 -7.40 71.51
CA SER A 546 45.90 -7.08 70.22
C SER A 546 45.35 -5.75 69.67
N SER A 547 46.10 -5.13 68.76
CA SER A 547 45.67 -3.95 68.00
C SER A 547 46.19 -4.11 66.58
N GLN A 548 45.30 -4.19 65.60
CA GLN A 548 45.66 -4.49 64.20
C GLN A 548 45.22 -3.38 63.26
N GLY A 549 45.95 -3.20 62.15
CA GLY A 549 45.55 -2.33 61.07
C GLY A 549 44.26 -2.85 60.42
N CYS A 550 43.23 -2.01 60.37
CA CYS A 550 41.88 -2.38 59.96
C CYS A 550 41.33 -1.34 58.99
N GLY A 551 41.72 -1.49 57.72
CA GLY A 551 41.33 -0.63 56.60
C GLY A 551 41.97 0.77 56.65
N GLY A 552 42.73 1.12 55.61
CA GLY A 552 43.35 2.44 55.50
C GLY A 552 44.29 2.73 56.68
N SER A 553 43.95 3.72 57.50
CA SER A 553 44.75 4.20 58.64
C SER A 553 44.08 3.99 60.02
N SER A 554 42.98 3.25 60.10
CA SER A 554 42.32 2.92 61.38
C SER A 554 42.83 1.61 61.96
N ASN A 555 43.04 1.55 63.28
CA ASN A 555 43.35 0.32 64.00
C ASN A 555 42.11 -0.18 64.76
N ILE A 556 41.88 -1.49 64.76
CA ILE A 556 40.90 -2.16 65.63
C ILE A 556 41.65 -2.75 66.83
N ASN A 557 41.12 -2.55 68.04
CA ASN A 557 41.58 -3.24 69.24
C ASN A 557 40.71 -4.48 69.44
N ILE A 558 41.33 -5.60 69.77
CA ILE A 558 40.64 -6.87 70.02
C ILE A 558 41.21 -7.49 71.29
N LYS A 559 40.35 -7.78 72.27
CA LYS A 559 40.66 -8.73 73.36
C LYS A 559 40.15 -10.12 72.99
N TYR A 560 40.74 -11.13 73.58
CA TYR A 560 40.13 -12.46 73.62
C TYR A 560 40.51 -13.20 74.91
N ILE A 561 39.63 -14.10 75.36
CA ILE A 561 39.87 -14.97 76.50
C ILE A 561 39.92 -16.42 76.02
N ASP A 562 41.05 -17.07 76.27
CA ASP A 562 41.20 -18.52 76.13
C ASP A 562 40.65 -19.21 77.39
N HIS A 563 39.59 -20.00 77.23
CA HIS A 563 38.95 -20.75 78.30
C HIS A 563 39.45 -22.21 78.39
N GLY A 564 40.45 -22.58 77.58
CA GLY A 564 40.93 -23.95 77.43
C GLY A 564 40.07 -24.79 76.48
N ASN A 565 40.51 -26.03 76.22
CA ASN A 565 39.81 -26.99 75.35
C ASN A 565 39.40 -26.46 73.96
N GLY A 566 40.18 -25.52 73.42
CA GLY A 566 39.92 -24.90 72.12
C GLY A 566 38.74 -23.92 72.09
N LEU A 567 38.22 -23.50 73.25
CA LEU A 567 37.13 -22.55 73.39
C LEU A 567 37.67 -21.14 73.70
N ILE A 568 37.44 -20.19 72.78
CA ILE A 568 37.93 -18.81 72.88
C ILE A 568 36.76 -17.84 72.69
N SER A 569 36.65 -16.81 73.52
CA SER A 569 35.72 -15.69 73.32
C SER A 569 36.46 -14.42 72.87
N TYR A 570 35.92 -13.70 71.89
CA TYR A 570 36.53 -12.49 71.32
C TYR A 570 35.67 -11.25 71.55
N TYR A 571 36.33 -10.10 71.72
CA TYR A 571 35.73 -8.81 72.01
C TYR A 571 36.36 -7.77 71.08
N LEU A 572 35.61 -7.37 70.04
CA LEU A 572 36.05 -6.47 68.98
C LEU A 572 35.61 -5.02 69.24
N HIS A 573 36.18 -4.07 68.49
CA HIS A 573 35.93 -2.62 68.55
C HIS A 573 36.24 -1.92 69.88
N VAL A 574 36.83 -2.62 70.84
CA VAL A 574 37.02 -2.16 72.22
C VAL A 574 37.98 -0.97 72.36
N GLN A 575 38.03 -0.42 73.57
CA GLN A 575 39.02 0.54 74.05
C GLN A 575 39.81 -0.03 75.24
#